data_AF-A0AAD5G7S4-F1
#
_entry.id   AF-A0AAD5G7S4-F1
#
_cell.length_a   1.000
_cell.length_b   1.000
_cell.length_c   1.000
_cell.angle_alpha   90.00
_cell.angle_beta   90.00
_cell.angle_gamma   90.00
#
_symmetry.space_group_name_H-M   'P 1'
#
loop_
_entity.id
_entity.type
_entity.pdbx_description
1 polymer ?
#
loop_
_entity_poly.entity_id
_entity_poly.type
_entity_poly.pdbx_seq_one_letter_code
_entity_poly.pdbx_strand_id
1 'polypeptide(L)'
;MDVRHDSVIYHVGIVLFLIWLLSSFGYCHPLVYFLSFIYLYMVNDRCGMRWRKRVQFEERKQANQKRVLSDSESVRWLNHAIERIWPICMEDVVSQRILLPIVPWFLHKYKPWTVKEAVLQNLYLGRSPPMFTEMRVCRQSTGDDHLVLELGMNFRTADDMNAILAVKLTKRLGFGMWTKLHLTGMHFEGK
;
A
#
# COMPACT_ATOMS: atom_id res chain seq x y z
N MET A 1 4.53 27.29 -14.14
CA MET A 1 5.74 27.08 -14.96
C MET A 1 6.51 28.41 -15.09
N ASP A 2 6.41 29.28 -14.07
CA ASP A 2 6.52 30.74 -14.27
C ASP A 2 7.82 31.34 -13.77
N VAL A 3 8.40 30.76 -12.71
CA VAL A 3 9.59 31.32 -12.03
C VAL A 3 10.82 31.48 -12.93
N ARG A 4 10.91 30.67 -14.02
CA ARG A 4 12.01 30.74 -15.01
C ARG A 4 11.93 31.99 -15.89
N HIS A 5 10.72 32.33 -16.33
CA HIS A 5 10.50 33.50 -17.15
C HIS A 5 10.75 34.74 -16.31
N ASP A 6 10.20 34.77 -15.10
CA ASP A 6 10.30 35.92 -14.20
C ASP A 6 11.76 36.28 -13.90
N SER A 7 12.60 35.33 -13.47
CA SER A 7 14.00 35.61 -13.11
C SER A 7 14.86 36.10 -14.28
N VAL A 8 14.65 35.58 -15.50
CA VAL A 8 15.42 36.01 -16.68
C VAL A 8 14.87 37.33 -17.22
N ILE A 9 13.55 37.53 -17.19
CA ILE A 9 12.87 38.77 -17.60
C ILE A 9 13.30 39.94 -16.71
N TYR A 10 13.47 39.75 -15.39
CA TYR A 10 14.01 40.79 -14.52
C TYR A 10 15.42 41.22 -14.93
N HIS A 11 16.31 40.28 -15.23
CA HIS A 11 17.66 40.61 -15.69
C HIS A 11 17.66 41.29 -17.07
N VAL A 12 16.80 40.86 -17.99
CA VAL A 12 16.60 41.52 -19.28
C VAL A 12 16.09 42.96 -19.08
N GLY A 13 15.09 43.16 -18.22
CA GLY A 13 14.52 44.47 -17.92
C GLY A 13 15.53 45.44 -17.30
N ILE A 14 16.35 44.97 -16.36
CA ILE A 14 17.42 45.77 -15.73
C ILE A 14 18.47 46.17 -16.78
N VAL A 15 18.89 45.25 -17.64
CA VAL A 15 19.89 45.52 -18.69
C VAL A 15 19.34 46.53 -19.70
N LEU A 16 18.09 46.37 -20.14
CA LEU A 16 17.44 47.31 -21.06
C LEU A 16 17.28 48.71 -20.44
N PHE A 17 16.90 48.78 -19.16
CA PHE A 17 16.79 50.04 -18.43
C PHE A 17 18.14 50.75 -18.30
N LEU A 18 19.21 50.03 -17.99
CA LEU A 18 20.56 50.58 -17.90
C LEU A 18 21.04 51.09 -19.27
N ILE A 19 20.84 50.33 -20.34
CA ILE A 19 21.20 50.75 -21.70
C ILE A 19 20.43 52.02 -22.10
N TRP A 20 19.13 52.07 -21.81
CA TRP A 20 18.29 53.24 -22.08
C TRP A 20 18.80 54.48 -21.33
N LEU A 21 19.14 54.33 -20.04
CA LEU A 21 19.67 55.40 -19.21
C LEU A 21 21.02 55.90 -19.77
N LEU A 22 21.97 55.00 -20.08
CA LEU A 22 23.26 55.38 -20.66
C LEU A 22 23.13 56.05 -22.03
N SER A 23 22.16 55.61 -22.85
CA SER A 23 21.87 56.23 -24.14
C SER A 23 21.32 57.65 -23.99
N SER A 24 20.55 57.94 -22.93
CA SER A 24 20.01 59.27 -22.63
C SER A 24 21.12 60.28 -22.28
N PHE A 25 22.23 59.82 -21.70
CA PHE A 25 23.40 60.65 -21.40
C PHE A 25 24.39 60.78 -22.57
N GLY A 26 24.08 60.25 -23.76
CA GLY A 26 24.93 60.34 -24.95
C GLY A 26 26.13 59.39 -24.99
N TYR A 27 26.28 58.50 -24.00
CA TYR A 27 27.37 57.52 -23.92
C TYR A 27 26.95 56.19 -24.56
N CYS A 28 26.80 56.18 -25.89
CA CYS A 28 26.38 54.98 -26.62
C CYS A 28 27.60 54.29 -27.25
N HIS A 29 28.26 53.41 -26.49
CA HIS A 29 29.37 52.61 -26.99
C HIS A 29 28.94 51.18 -27.37
N PRO A 30 29.35 50.65 -28.55
CA PRO A 30 29.04 49.27 -28.95
C PRO A 30 29.55 48.23 -27.95
N LEU A 31 30.58 48.56 -27.17
CA LEU A 31 31.11 47.73 -26.08
C LEU A 31 30.09 47.46 -24.98
N VAL A 32 29.20 48.42 -24.67
CA VAL A 32 28.17 48.26 -23.62
C VAL A 32 27.17 47.18 -24.05
N TYR A 33 26.70 47.23 -25.30
CA TYR A 33 25.81 46.22 -25.86
C TYR A 33 26.44 44.83 -25.86
N PHE A 34 27.72 44.73 -26.22
CA PHE A 34 28.45 43.47 -26.24
C PHE A 34 28.61 42.87 -24.83
N LEU A 35 28.97 43.69 -23.85
CA LEU A 35 29.06 43.28 -22.43
C LEU A 35 27.70 42.85 -21.87
N SER A 36 26.64 43.58 -22.20
CA SER A 36 25.26 43.24 -21.82
C SER A 36 24.83 41.88 -22.40
N PHE A 37 25.18 41.60 -23.65
CA PHE A 37 24.88 40.31 -24.29
C PHE A 37 25.62 39.15 -23.61
N ILE A 38 26.92 39.32 -23.31
CA ILE A 38 27.71 38.32 -22.58
C ILE A 38 27.11 38.06 -21.19
N TYR A 39 26.72 39.12 -20.47
CA TYR A 39 26.11 38.99 -19.15
C TYR A 39 24.80 38.19 -19.20
N LEU A 40 23.90 38.53 -20.14
CA LEU A 40 22.63 37.83 -20.35
C LEU A 40 22.86 36.35 -20.70
N TYR A 41 23.84 36.04 -21.55
CA TYR A 41 24.20 34.67 -21.89
C TYR A 41 24.65 33.87 -20.65
N MET A 42 25.54 34.43 -19.84
CA MET A 42 26.01 33.79 -18.61
C MET A 42 24.88 33.56 -17.58
N VAL A 43 23.97 34.53 -17.44
CA VAL A 43 22.79 34.39 -16.55
C VAL A 43 21.87 33.29 -17.05
N ASN A 44 21.60 33.23 -18.36
CA ASN A 44 20.75 32.20 -18.95
C ASN A 44 21.34 30.80 -18.77
N ASP A 45 22.65 30.62 -18.99
CA ASP A 45 23.31 29.32 -18.80
C ASP A 45 23.27 28.88 -17.32
N ARG A 46 23.55 29.79 -16.39
CA ARG A 46 23.44 29.53 -14.94
C ARG A 46 22.01 29.15 -14.53
N CYS A 47 21.00 29.85 -15.04
CA CYS A 47 19.60 29.51 -14.80
C CYS A 47 19.24 28.13 -15.40
N GLY A 48 19.72 27.85 -16.60
CA GLY A 48 19.55 26.55 -17.27
C GLY A 48 20.15 25.39 -16.47
N MET A 49 21.37 25.57 -15.94
CA MET A 49 22.02 24.57 -15.08
C MET A 49 21.27 24.33 -13.76
N ARG A 50 20.78 25.37 -13.09
CA ARG A 50 19.97 25.22 -11.87
C ARG A 50 18.68 24.47 -12.14
N TRP A 51 18.03 24.77 -13.25
CA TRP A 51 16.77 24.13 -13.63
C TRP A 51 16.98 22.64 -13.92
N ARG A 52 18.00 22.28 -14.73
CA ARG A 52 18.35 20.88 -14.98
C ARG A 52 18.58 20.10 -13.69
N LYS A 53 19.30 20.68 -12.74
CA LYS A 53 19.53 20.05 -11.42
C LYS A 53 18.24 19.86 -10.63
N ARG A 54 17.32 20.84 -10.64
CA ARG A 54 16.03 20.73 -9.94
C ARG A 54 15.15 19.65 -10.57
N VAL A 55 15.05 19.62 -11.89
CA VAL A 55 14.28 18.60 -12.63
C VAL A 55 14.83 17.21 -12.34
N GLN A 56 16.14 17.00 -12.46
CA GLN A 56 16.76 15.70 -12.13
C GLN A 56 16.55 15.28 -10.68
N PHE A 57 16.56 16.24 -9.74
CA PHE A 57 16.28 15.96 -8.33
C PHE A 57 14.82 15.54 -8.12
N GLU A 58 13.87 16.24 -8.73
CA GLU A 58 12.44 15.90 -8.66
C GLU A 58 12.15 14.54 -9.32
N GLU A 59 12.76 14.25 -10.46
CA GLU A 59 12.66 12.93 -11.12
C GLU A 59 13.22 11.81 -10.25
N ARG A 60 14.42 12.00 -9.67
CA ARG A 60 15.01 11.01 -8.74
C ARG A 60 14.15 10.83 -7.50
N LYS A 61 13.60 11.91 -6.94
CA LYS A 61 12.69 11.84 -5.79
C LYS A 61 11.44 11.05 -6.13
N GLN A 62 10.81 11.35 -7.27
CA GLN A 62 9.63 10.62 -7.74
C GLN A 62 9.94 9.15 -8.05
N ALA A 63 11.08 8.85 -8.66
CA ALA A 63 11.51 7.49 -8.95
C ALA A 63 11.78 6.70 -7.68
N ASN A 64 12.48 7.28 -6.70
CA ASN A 64 12.70 6.66 -5.39
C ASN A 64 11.39 6.44 -4.65
N GLN A 65 10.48 7.42 -4.65
CA GLN A 65 9.15 7.27 -4.03
C GLN A 65 8.34 6.17 -4.74
N LYS A 66 8.43 6.07 -6.07
CA LYS A 66 7.80 4.99 -6.84
C LYS A 66 8.37 3.62 -6.47
N ARG A 67 9.70 3.50 -6.33
CA ARG A 67 10.36 2.23 -5.91
C ARG A 67 9.95 1.81 -4.51
N VAL A 68 10.00 2.72 -3.54
CA VAL A 68 9.60 2.45 -2.15
C VAL A 68 8.15 1.97 -2.06
N LEU A 69 7.27 2.46 -2.94
CA LEU A 69 5.87 2.06 -2.96
C LEU A 69 5.59 0.81 -3.83
N SER A 70 6.49 0.45 -4.75
CA SER A 70 6.36 -0.75 -5.59
C SER A 70 6.98 -1.99 -4.96
N ASP A 71 8.03 -1.79 -4.18
CA ASP A 71 8.76 -2.88 -3.55
C ASP A 71 7.91 -3.42 -2.38
N SER A 72 7.55 -4.69 -2.48
CA SER A 72 6.88 -5.40 -1.39
C SER A 72 7.85 -5.52 -0.21
N GLU A 73 7.44 -5.05 0.96
CA GLU A 73 8.28 -5.14 2.16
C GLU A 73 8.04 -6.46 2.89
N SER A 74 9.12 -7.06 3.40
CA SER A 74 9.03 -8.24 4.25
C SER A 74 8.55 -7.83 5.65
N VAL A 75 7.42 -8.37 6.11
CA VAL A 75 6.79 -7.96 7.37
C VAL A 75 7.27 -8.78 8.57
N ARG A 76 8.59 -8.95 8.71
CA ARG A 76 9.19 -9.82 9.74
C ARG A 76 8.83 -9.40 11.16
N TRP A 77 8.74 -8.10 11.41
CA TRP A 77 8.37 -7.55 12.71
C TRP A 77 6.92 -7.90 13.09
N LEU A 78 6.01 -7.87 12.11
CA LEU A 78 4.60 -8.24 12.31
C LEU A 78 4.48 -9.72 12.60
N ASN A 79 5.17 -10.57 11.84
CA ASN A 79 5.20 -12.01 12.08
C ASN A 79 5.69 -12.32 13.49
N HIS A 80 6.78 -11.69 13.94
CA HIS A 80 7.30 -11.88 15.28
C HIS A 80 6.35 -11.34 16.37
N ALA A 81 5.63 -10.24 16.12
CA ALA A 81 4.62 -9.74 17.04
C ALA A 81 3.43 -10.71 17.17
N ILE A 82 2.93 -11.22 16.03
CA ILE A 82 1.82 -12.17 15.99
C ILE A 82 2.22 -13.49 16.63
N GLU A 83 3.42 -13.99 16.38
CA GLU A 83 3.92 -15.21 17.03
C GLU A 83 3.90 -15.13 18.55
N ARG A 84 4.20 -13.95 19.12
CA ARG A 84 4.12 -13.75 20.57
C ARG A 84 2.70 -13.59 21.08
N ILE A 85 1.83 -12.89 20.35
CA ILE A 85 0.47 -12.56 20.80
C ILE A 85 -0.51 -13.71 20.53
N TRP A 86 -0.25 -14.55 19.53
CA TRP A 86 -1.08 -15.68 19.11
C TRP A 86 -1.47 -16.62 20.26
N PRO A 87 -0.52 -17.23 20.99
CA PRO A 87 -0.86 -18.12 22.10
C PRO A 87 -1.43 -17.39 23.32
N ILE A 88 -1.28 -16.06 23.40
CA ILE A 88 -1.77 -15.27 24.54
C ILE A 88 -3.26 -14.97 24.39
N CYS A 89 -3.69 -14.51 23.22
CA CYS A 89 -5.09 -14.10 23.02
C CYS A 89 -5.58 -14.14 21.58
N MET A 90 -4.70 -13.99 20.58
CA MET A 90 -5.17 -13.82 19.19
C MET A 90 -5.86 -15.07 18.65
N GLU A 91 -5.42 -16.28 19.04
CA GLU A 91 -6.11 -17.52 18.67
C GLU A 91 -7.56 -17.55 19.19
N ASP A 92 -7.75 -17.26 20.48
CA ASP A 92 -9.07 -17.23 21.13
C ASP A 92 -9.97 -16.15 20.52
N VAL A 93 -9.42 -14.98 20.19
CA VAL A 93 -10.17 -13.91 19.51
C VAL A 93 -10.66 -14.38 18.13
N VAL A 94 -9.79 -14.98 17.33
CA VAL A 94 -10.18 -15.43 15.98
C VAL A 94 -11.18 -16.58 16.06
N SER A 95 -10.95 -17.57 16.92
CA SER A 95 -11.84 -18.72 17.05
C SER A 95 -13.19 -18.33 17.67
N GLN A 96 -13.19 -17.63 18.81
CA GLN A 96 -14.40 -17.36 19.58
C GLN A 96 -15.15 -16.10 19.14
N ARG A 97 -14.45 -15.02 18.79
CA ARG A 97 -15.09 -13.72 18.51
C ARG A 97 -15.39 -13.52 17.04
N ILE A 98 -14.56 -14.07 16.15
CA ILE A 98 -14.72 -13.88 14.71
C ILE A 98 -15.42 -15.07 14.08
N LEU A 99 -14.87 -16.29 14.22
CA LEU A 99 -15.37 -17.44 13.49
C LEU A 99 -16.65 -18.03 14.09
N LEU A 100 -16.74 -18.19 15.41
CA LEU A 100 -17.94 -18.76 16.04
C LEU A 100 -19.24 -18.01 15.72
N PRO A 101 -19.29 -16.67 15.63
CA PRO A 101 -20.51 -15.98 15.20
C PRO A 101 -20.83 -16.13 13.71
N ILE A 102 -19.80 -16.21 12.85
CA ILE A 102 -19.96 -16.26 11.39
C ILE A 102 -20.37 -17.65 10.91
N VAL A 103 -19.79 -18.70 11.50
CA VAL A 103 -19.98 -20.09 11.06
C VAL A 103 -21.43 -20.55 11.09
N PRO A 104 -22.24 -20.32 12.15
CA PRO A 104 -23.65 -20.71 12.18
C PRO A 104 -24.47 -20.08 11.05
N TRP A 105 -24.23 -18.79 10.76
CA TRP A 105 -24.86 -18.10 9.63
C TRP A 105 -24.47 -18.74 8.30
N PHE A 106 -23.18 -19.04 8.12
CA PHE A 106 -22.66 -19.68 6.90
C PHE A 106 -23.27 -21.08 6.70
N LEU A 107 -23.28 -21.90 7.74
CA LEU A 107 -23.84 -23.25 7.72
C LEU A 107 -25.34 -23.23 7.43
N HIS A 108 -26.08 -22.26 7.97
CA HIS A 108 -27.51 -22.13 7.66
C HIS A 108 -27.75 -21.78 6.20
N LYS A 109 -26.93 -20.89 5.63
CA LYS A 109 -27.09 -20.40 4.25
C LYS A 109 -26.64 -21.40 3.19
N TYR A 110 -25.57 -22.14 3.43
CA TYR A 110 -24.91 -22.98 2.41
C TYR A 110 -25.01 -24.49 2.68
N LYS A 111 -25.86 -24.95 3.62
CA LYS A 111 -26.01 -26.40 3.85
C LYS A 111 -26.60 -27.11 2.62
N PRO A 112 -26.07 -28.29 2.25
CA PRO A 112 -26.67 -29.12 1.21
C PRO A 112 -28.01 -29.72 1.69
N TRP A 113 -28.89 -30.10 0.77
CA TRP A 113 -30.22 -30.66 1.10
C TRP A 113 -30.14 -31.93 1.99
N THR A 114 -29.03 -32.66 1.92
CA THR A 114 -28.75 -33.85 2.74
C THR A 114 -28.53 -33.52 4.22
N VAL A 115 -28.32 -32.25 4.56
CA VAL A 115 -28.06 -31.79 5.94
C VAL A 115 -29.27 -31.03 6.47
N LYS A 116 -29.87 -31.57 7.52
CA LYS A 116 -31.01 -30.94 8.21
C LYS A 116 -30.51 -29.80 9.09
N GLU A 117 -29.46 -30.05 9.85
CA GLU A 117 -28.92 -29.15 10.87
C GLU A 117 -27.41 -29.33 10.99
N ALA A 118 -26.67 -28.25 11.21
CA ALA A 118 -25.23 -28.27 11.40
C ALA A 118 -24.83 -27.28 12.50
N VAL A 119 -24.08 -27.76 13.48
CA VAL A 119 -23.68 -26.99 14.67
C VAL A 119 -22.18 -27.18 14.90
N LEU A 120 -21.45 -26.07 15.00
CA LEU A 120 -20.04 -26.09 15.37
C LEU A 120 -19.92 -26.27 16.89
N GLN A 121 -19.32 -27.37 17.34
CA GLN A 121 -19.20 -27.69 18.77
C GLN A 121 -17.94 -27.10 19.39
N ASN A 122 -16.83 -27.22 18.68
CA ASN A 122 -15.54 -26.72 19.13
C ASN A 122 -14.76 -26.20 17.92
N LEU A 123 -14.03 -25.12 18.13
CA LEU A 123 -13.15 -24.52 17.13
C LEU A 123 -11.90 -24.01 17.83
N TYR A 124 -10.79 -24.64 17.51
CA TYR A 124 -9.46 -24.28 17.95
C TYR A 124 -8.52 -24.37 16.75
N LEU A 125 -7.84 -23.26 16.45
CA LEU A 125 -7.04 -23.12 15.24
C LEU A 125 -5.59 -23.62 15.39
N GLY A 126 -5.19 -23.99 16.61
CA GLY A 126 -3.85 -24.47 16.91
C GLY A 126 -2.89 -23.36 17.33
N ARG A 127 -1.68 -23.76 17.74
CA ARG A 127 -0.65 -22.82 18.24
C ARG A 127 0.13 -22.09 17.15
N SER A 128 0.06 -22.56 15.91
CA SER A 128 0.78 -21.94 14.80
C SER A 128 0.05 -20.68 14.32
N PRO A 129 0.70 -19.50 14.36
CA PRO A 129 0.11 -18.26 13.85
C PRO A 129 0.14 -18.21 12.31
N PRO A 130 -0.65 -17.31 11.70
CA PRO A 130 -0.48 -16.96 10.29
C PRO A 130 0.80 -16.16 10.05
N MET A 131 1.41 -16.43 8.90
CA MET A 131 2.62 -15.79 8.42
C MET A 131 2.28 -14.83 7.28
N PHE A 132 2.68 -13.57 7.41
CA PHE A 132 2.57 -12.58 6.35
C PHE A 132 3.86 -12.58 5.53
N THR A 133 3.75 -12.86 4.24
CA THR A 133 4.89 -13.01 3.33
C THR A 133 5.31 -11.67 2.73
N GLU A 134 4.34 -10.89 2.26
CA GLU A 134 4.55 -9.61 1.59
C GLU A 134 3.49 -8.59 1.99
N MET A 135 3.87 -7.32 2.05
CA MET A 135 2.95 -6.20 2.22
C MET A 135 3.31 -5.12 1.21
N ARG A 136 2.30 -4.63 0.47
CA ARG A 136 2.46 -3.51 -0.46
C ARG A 136 1.32 -2.51 -0.35
N VAL A 137 1.63 -1.26 -0.65
CA VAL A 137 0.63 -0.19 -0.75
C VAL A 137 0.12 -0.13 -2.19
N CYS A 138 -1.18 -0.34 -2.39
CA CYS A 138 -1.81 -0.25 -3.69
C CYS A 138 -2.08 1.20 -4.06
N ARG A 139 -1.49 1.65 -5.18
CA ARG A 139 -1.56 3.04 -5.64
C ARG A 139 -2.86 3.37 -6.38
N GLN A 140 -3.48 2.38 -7.01
CA GLN A 140 -4.73 2.53 -7.75
C GLN A 140 -5.88 2.07 -6.84
N SER A 141 -6.33 2.93 -5.93
CA SER A 141 -7.68 2.74 -5.37
C SER A 141 -8.67 3.27 -6.41
N THR A 142 -9.47 2.38 -6.98
CA THR A 142 -10.68 2.77 -7.70
C THR A 142 -11.75 3.12 -6.67
N GLY A 143 -11.68 4.32 -6.08
CA GLY A 143 -12.61 4.77 -5.05
C GLY A 143 -12.13 5.99 -4.26
N ASP A 144 -12.93 6.43 -3.28
CA ASP A 144 -12.62 7.49 -2.31
C ASP A 144 -11.81 6.96 -1.11
N ASP A 145 -11.04 5.90 -1.31
CA ASP A 145 -10.32 5.21 -0.24
C ASP A 145 -8.95 5.87 0.01
N HIS A 146 -8.68 6.18 1.28
CA HIS A 146 -7.49 6.92 1.70
C HIS A 146 -6.19 6.10 1.72
N LEU A 147 -6.24 4.75 1.76
CA LEU A 147 -5.08 3.85 1.67
C LEU A 147 -5.54 2.40 1.44
N VAL A 148 -5.02 1.73 0.40
CA VAL A 148 -5.26 0.29 0.17
C VAL A 148 -3.95 -0.47 0.36
N LEU A 149 -4.00 -1.54 1.14
CA LEU A 149 -2.87 -2.42 1.44
C LEU A 149 -3.18 -3.82 0.90
N GLU A 150 -2.23 -4.40 0.20
CA GLU A 150 -2.27 -5.80 -0.22
C GLU A 150 -1.27 -6.60 0.61
N LEU A 151 -1.72 -7.75 1.10
CA LEU A 151 -1.06 -8.52 2.14
C LEU A 151 -1.06 -9.99 1.75
N GLY A 152 0.12 -10.52 1.40
CA GLY A 152 0.30 -11.96 1.25
C GLY A 152 0.23 -12.63 2.61
N MET A 153 -0.69 -13.59 2.75
CA MET A 153 -0.91 -14.34 3.99
C MET A 153 -0.85 -15.84 3.71
N ASN A 154 -0.12 -16.55 4.56
CA ASN A 154 -0.06 -17.99 4.59
C ASN A 154 -0.39 -18.46 6.01
N PHE A 155 -1.44 -19.26 6.15
CA PHE A 155 -1.79 -19.90 7.40
C PHE A 155 -1.71 -21.42 7.23
N ARG A 156 -0.93 -22.06 8.10
CA ARG A 156 -0.84 -23.50 8.17
C ARG A 156 -1.04 -23.92 9.61
N THR A 157 -2.14 -24.60 9.88
CA THR A 157 -2.46 -25.06 11.22
C THR A 157 -1.51 -26.17 11.65
N ALA A 158 -1.11 -26.16 12.93
CA ALA A 158 -0.37 -27.25 13.54
C ALA A 158 -1.27 -28.47 13.80
N ASP A 159 -0.63 -29.58 14.19
CA ASP A 159 -1.28 -30.86 14.48
C ASP A 159 -2.25 -30.78 15.68
N ASP A 160 -2.17 -29.71 16.48
CA ASP A 160 -3.03 -29.48 17.64
C ASP A 160 -4.34 -28.76 17.32
N MET A 161 -4.57 -28.37 16.07
CA MET A 161 -5.85 -27.80 15.62
C MET A 161 -7.00 -28.79 15.85
N ASN A 162 -8.12 -28.28 16.36
CA ASN A 162 -9.32 -29.08 16.61
C ASN A 162 -10.58 -28.29 16.27
N ALA A 163 -11.26 -28.71 15.20
CA ALA A 163 -12.57 -28.18 14.84
C ALA A 163 -13.57 -29.33 14.66
N ILE A 164 -14.67 -29.29 15.43
CA ILE A 164 -15.69 -30.34 15.45
C ILE A 164 -17.02 -29.77 15.00
N LEU A 165 -17.50 -30.27 13.86
CA LEU A 165 -18.81 -29.94 13.31
C LEU A 165 -19.76 -31.12 13.53
N ALA A 166 -20.83 -30.90 14.30
CA ALA A 166 -21.92 -31.86 14.46
C ALA A 166 -23.00 -31.61 13.41
N VAL A 167 -23.28 -32.61 12.59
CA VAL A 167 -24.19 -32.53 11.46
C VAL A 167 -25.31 -33.56 11.63
N LYS A 168 -26.55 -33.12 11.48
CA LYS A 168 -27.73 -33.97 11.43
C LYS A 168 -28.13 -34.23 9.99
N LEU A 169 -28.04 -35.48 9.57
CA LEU A 169 -28.38 -35.87 8.20
C LEU A 169 -29.90 -35.98 8.01
N THR A 170 -30.39 -35.47 6.88
CA THR A 170 -31.78 -35.58 6.43
C THR A 170 -32.03 -37.01 5.94
N LYS A 171 -32.98 -37.72 6.56
CA LYS A 171 -33.46 -39.03 6.10
C LYS A 171 -34.89 -38.90 5.56
N ARG A 172 -35.25 -39.67 4.53
CA ARG A 172 -36.63 -39.68 3.98
C ARG A 172 -37.66 -40.34 4.92
N LEU A 173 -37.24 -41.26 5.80
CA LEU A 173 -38.09 -41.96 6.79
C LEU A 173 -37.28 -42.22 8.09
N GLY A 174 -37.76 -41.71 9.24
CA GLY A 174 -37.18 -41.95 10.59
C GLY A 174 -36.47 -40.75 11.27
N PHE A 175 -35.94 -40.97 12.47
CA PHE A 175 -35.11 -40.00 13.21
C PHE A 175 -33.71 -39.90 12.57
N GLY A 176 -33.31 -38.70 12.13
CA GLY A 176 -32.03 -38.47 11.42
C GLY A 176 -30.79 -38.80 12.25
N MET A 177 -29.70 -39.20 11.59
CA MET A 177 -28.43 -39.56 12.22
C MET A 177 -27.58 -38.32 12.49
N TRP A 178 -27.05 -38.19 13.71
CA TRP A 178 -26.03 -37.20 14.05
C TRP A 178 -24.64 -37.77 13.74
N THR A 179 -23.83 -36.99 13.04
CA THR A 179 -22.45 -37.34 12.70
C THR A 179 -21.53 -36.20 13.11
N LYS A 180 -20.38 -36.53 13.70
CA LYS A 180 -19.33 -35.57 14.02
C LYS A 180 -18.28 -35.60 12.92
N LEU A 181 -18.01 -34.44 12.34
CA LEU A 181 -16.93 -34.22 11.38
C LEU A 181 -15.80 -33.49 12.08
N HIS A 182 -14.61 -34.08 12.03
CA HIS A 182 -13.38 -33.48 12.55
C HIS A 182 -12.66 -32.81 11.38
N LEU A 183 -12.39 -31.52 11.49
CA LEU A 183 -11.54 -30.80 10.55
C LEU A 183 -10.13 -30.70 11.14
N THR A 184 -9.15 -31.10 10.35
CA THR A 184 -7.72 -31.09 10.70
C THR A 184 -6.90 -30.64 9.48
N GLY A 185 -5.68 -30.14 9.72
CA GLY A 185 -4.71 -29.84 8.65
C GLY A 185 -5.15 -28.72 7.71
N MET A 186 -5.72 -27.65 8.26
CA MET A 186 -6.19 -26.51 7.48
C MET A 186 -5.03 -25.67 6.96
N HIS A 187 -5.05 -25.37 5.67
CA HIS A 187 -4.06 -24.54 5.02
C HIS A 187 -4.74 -23.47 4.17
N PHE A 188 -4.33 -22.22 4.36
CA PHE A 188 -4.76 -21.07 3.58
C PHE A 188 -3.55 -20.34 3.04
N GLU A 189 -3.65 -19.93 1.78
CA GLU A 189 -2.71 -19.07 1.13
C GLU A 189 -3.50 -18.06 0.27
N GLY A 190 -3.16 -16.79 0.38
CA GLY A 190 -3.87 -15.71 -0.32
C GLY A 190 -3.10 -14.40 -0.31
N LYS A 191 -3.57 -13.44 -1.11
CA LYS A 191 -3.08 -12.06 -1.20
C LYS A 191 -4.25 -11.09 -1.08
#